data_AF-A0A0J7L5G2-F1
#
_entry.id   AF-A0A0J7L5G2-F1
#
_cell.length_a   1.000
_cell.length_b   1.000
_cell.length_c   1.000
_cell.angle_alpha   90.00
_cell.angle_beta   90.00
_cell.angle_gamma   90.00
#
_symmetry.space_group_name_H-M   'P 1'
#
loop_
_entity.id
_entity.type
_entity.pdbx_description
1 polymer ?
#
loop_
_entity_poly.entity_id
_entity_poly.type
_entity_poly.pdbx_seq_one_letter_code
_entity_poly.pdbx_strand_id
1 'polypeptide(L)'
;MNGNRSMDLDETDAHFVDVIHTAAGILGQWGPTGHADFYVNGGSSQPGCATSSILQTLSCDHTKVTPYYIESITTKKGFWAAPCANLFSYLIGWCNPKKEEHILMGEDTPLT
;
A
#
# COMPACT_ATOMS: atom_id res chain seq x y z
N MET A 1 19.75 -11.57 18.00
CA MET A 1 19.72 -10.19 17.47
C MET A 1 19.27 -10.29 16.03
N ASN A 2 17.95 -10.26 15.80
CA ASN A 2 17.36 -10.14 14.47
C ASN A 2 17.30 -8.64 14.17
N GLY A 3 18.37 -8.09 13.63
CA GLY A 3 18.34 -6.74 13.07
C GLY A 3 18.20 -6.83 11.55
N ASN A 4 17.52 -5.84 10.98
CA ASN A 4 17.46 -5.54 9.57
C ASN A 4 18.86 -5.65 8.90
N ARG A 5 18.99 -6.55 7.93
CA ARG A 5 20.26 -6.81 7.21
C ARG A 5 20.26 -6.29 5.77
N SER A 6 19.12 -5.86 5.26
CA SER A 6 18.98 -5.33 3.90
C SER A 6 19.34 -3.86 3.81
N MET A 7 19.31 -3.12 4.93
CA MET A 7 19.36 -1.64 4.99
C MET A 7 18.13 -0.96 4.36
N ASP A 8 17.09 -1.74 4.05
CA ASP A 8 15.78 -1.27 3.57
C ASP A 8 14.79 -1.33 4.72
N LEU A 9 13.71 -0.53 4.68
CA LEU A 9 12.64 -0.64 5.69
C LEU A 9 12.15 -2.10 5.81
N ASP A 10 12.04 -2.62 7.03
CA ASP A 10 11.37 -3.89 7.33
C ASP A 10 10.52 -3.83 8.61
N GLU A 11 9.73 -4.87 8.85
CA GLU A 11 8.84 -5.00 10.02
C GLU A 11 9.57 -4.89 11.37
N THR A 12 10.88 -5.16 11.44
CA THR A 12 11.66 -5.10 12.68
C THR A 12 12.11 -3.68 13.06
N ASP A 13 11.93 -2.70 12.18
CA ASP A 13 12.38 -1.31 12.39
C ASP A 13 11.47 -0.50 13.35
N ALA A 14 10.26 -0.99 13.65
CA ALA A 14 9.34 -0.37 14.60
C ALA A 14 8.41 -1.39 15.29
N HIS A 15 7.65 -0.94 16.29
CA HIS A 15 6.62 -1.77 16.93
C HIS A 15 5.51 -2.21 15.96
N PHE A 16 5.24 -1.38 14.96
CA PHE A 16 4.32 -1.64 13.88
C PHE A 16 4.79 -0.81 12.67
N VAL A 17 4.67 -1.39 11.48
CA VAL A 17 5.11 -0.81 10.22
C VAL A 17 4.01 -1.09 9.22
N ASP A 18 3.30 -0.06 8.80
CA ASP A 18 2.39 -0.09 7.67
C ASP A 18 3.03 0.55 6.44
N VAL A 19 2.80 -0.05 5.27
CA VAL A 19 3.39 0.38 4.00
C VAL A 19 2.28 0.57 2.99
N ILE A 20 2.26 1.72 2.30
CA ILE A 20 1.30 2.01 1.23
C ILE A 20 2.03 2.00 -0.11
N HIS A 21 1.62 1.07 -0.97
CA HIS A 21 2.16 0.85 -2.31
C HIS A 21 1.26 1.49 -3.37
N THR A 22 1.79 2.46 -4.11
CA THR A 22 1.11 3.08 -5.26
C THR A 22 1.85 2.97 -6.59
N ALA A 23 3.14 2.62 -6.55
CA ALA A 23 4.00 2.40 -7.72
C ALA A 23 4.94 1.18 -7.55
N ALA A 24 4.45 0.11 -6.93
CA ALA A 24 5.18 -1.12 -6.63
C ALA A 24 5.81 -1.74 -7.89
N GLY A 25 7.10 -2.05 -7.81
CA GLY A 25 7.88 -2.68 -8.89
C GLY A 25 8.33 -1.73 -10.01
N ILE A 26 8.00 -0.43 -9.93
CA ILE A 26 8.45 0.57 -10.90
C ILE A 26 9.35 1.61 -10.24
N LEU A 27 8.77 2.46 -9.37
CA LEU A 27 9.52 3.41 -8.55
C LEU A 27 9.42 3.10 -7.05
N GLY A 28 8.46 2.27 -6.65
CA GLY A 28 8.31 1.76 -5.29
C GLY A 28 8.74 0.30 -5.16
N GLN A 29 8.93 -0.14 -3.93
CA GLN A 29 9.23 -1.53 -3.59
C GLN A 29 8.09 -2.45 -4.01
N TRP A 30 8.42 -3.64 -4.52
CA TRP A 30 7.40 -4.63 -4.92
C TRP A 30 6.92 -5.49 -3.75
N GLY A 31 7.89 -6.07 -3.03
CA GLY A 31 7.61 -7.02 -1.96
C GLY A 31 7.06 -6.33 -0.71
N PRO A 32 6.29 -7.07 0.10
CA PRO A 32 5.84 -6.59 1.40
C PRO A 32 7.05 -6.40 2.32
N THR A 33 7.05 -5.30 3.07
CA THR A 33 8.13 -4.99 4.04
C THR A 33 7.58 -4.50 5.37
N GLY A 34 6.27 -4.50 5.58
CA GLY A 34 5.65 -4.11 6.83
C GLY A 34 4.96 -5.26 7.54
N HIS A 35 4.39 -4.93 8.69
CA HIS A 35 3.37 -5.74 9.33
C HIS A 35 2.07 -5.72 8.51
N ALA A 36 1.79 -4.60 7.84
CA ALA A 36 0.67 -4.43 6.92
C ALA A 36 1.12 -3.73 5.64
N ASP A 37 0.88 -4.35 4.48
CA ASP A 37 1.22 -3.78 3.17
C ASP A 37 -0.06 -3.56 2.35
N PHE A 38 -0.34 -2.30 2.03
CA PHE A 38 -1.53 -1.86 1.32
C PHE A 38 -1.21 -1.59 -0.15
N TYR A 39 -1.79 -2.38 -1.04
CA TYR A 39 -1.61 -2.24 -2.50
C TYR A 39 -2.79 -1.50 -3.12
N VAL A 40 -2.71 -0.17 -3.15
CA VAL A 40 -3.82 0.69 -3.61
C VAL A 40 -4.05 0.50 -5.10
N ASN A 41 -5.27 0.14 -5.49
CA ASN A 41 -5.64 -0.18 -6.88
C ASN A 41 -4.76 -1.26 -7.52
N GLY A 42 -4.29 -2.23 -6.74
CA GLY A 42 -3.35 -3.26 -7.19
C GLY A 42 -1.87 -2.85 -7.09
N GLY A 43 -1.58 -1.63 -6.62
CA GLY A 43 -0.27 -1.24 -6.09
C GLY A 43 0.70 -0.58 -7.07
N SER A 44 0.51 -0.68 -8.38
CA SER A 44 1.48 -0.17 -9.37
C SER A 44 1.01 1.05 -10.17
N SER A 45 -0.28 1.15 -10.50
CA SER A 45 -0.81 2.21 -11.36
C SER A 45 -2.06 2.82 -10.75
N GLN A 46 -2.11 4.15 -10.72
CA GLN A 46 -3.13 4.88 -10.01
C GLN A 46 -4.11 5.60 -10.96
N PRO A 47 -5.41 5.57 -10.66
CA PRO A 47 -6.40 6.32 -11.41
C PRO A 47 -6.05 7.81 -11.51
N GLY A 48 -6.17 8.36 -12.71
CA GLY A 48 -5.92 9.78 -12.99
C GLY A 48 -4.44 10.16 -13.19
N CYS A 49 -3.51 9.19 -13.20
CA CYS A 49 -2.10 9.45 -13.47
C CYS A 49 -1.66 9.24 -14.93
N ALA A 50 -2.46 8.57 -15.76
CA ALA A 50 -2.12 8.34 -17.16
C ALA A 50 -2.03 9.66 -17.95
N THR A 51 -0.86 9.92 -18.53
CA THR A 51 -0.61 11.09 -19.40
C THR A 51 0.11 10.67 -20.69
N SER A 52 0.34 11.61 -21.61
CA SER A 52 1.16 11.36 -22.80
C SER A 52 2.66 11.20 -22.48
N SER A 53 3.09 11.56 -21.28
CA SER A 53 4.48 11.42 -20.82
C SER A 53 4.61 10.26 -19.84
N ILE A 54 5.46 9.29 -20.18
CA ILE A 54 5.76 8.17 -19.29
C ILE A 54 6.34 8.66 -17.97
N LEU A 55 7.27 9.63 -18.01
CA LEU A 55 7.89 10.18 -16.80
C LEU A 55 6.87 10.85 -15.88
N GLN A 56 5.92 11.61 -16.43
CA GLN A 56 4.86 12.22 -15.61
C GLN A 56 3.91 11.17 -15.04
N THR A 57 3.59 10.13 -15.80
CA THR A 57 2.74 9.03 -15.36
C THR A 57 3.37 8.30 -14.17
N LEU A 58 4.63 7.87 -14.30
CA LEU A 58 5.35 7.16 -13.23
C LEU A 58 5.55 8.04 -12.00
N SER A 59 5.88 9.32 -12.18
CA SER A 59 6.00 10.28 -11.08
C SER A 59 4.67 10.47 -10.34
N CYS A 60 3.55 10.57 -11.07
CA CYS A 60 2.23 10.67 -10.49
C CYS A 60 1.86 9.41 -9.70
N ASP A 61 2.06 8.22 -10.28
CA ASP A 61 1.77 6.94 -9.61
C ASP A 61 2.55 6.82 -8.29
N HIS A 62 3.84 7.17 -8.32
CA HIS A 62 4.71 7.11 -7.14
C HIS A 62 4.33 8.12 -6.06
N THR A 63 3.98 9.35 -6.45
CA THR A 63 3.64 10.41 -5.49
C THR A 63 2.19 10.38 -5.01
N LYS A 64 1.34 9.51 -5.60
CA LYS A 64 -0.08 9.37 -5.24
C LYS A 64 -0.30 8.89 -3.80
N VAL A 65 0.69 8.25 -3.19
CA VAL A 65 0.64 7.84 -1.78
C VAL A 65 0.34 9.02 -0.85
N THR A 66 0.93 10.20 -1.13
CA THR A 66 0.78 11.40 -0.29
C THR A 66 -0.68 11.88 -0.18
N PRO A 67 -1.41 12.14 -1.29
CA PRO A 67 -2.82 12.52 -1.18
C PRO A 67 -3.70 11.40 -0.59
N TYR A 68 -3.40 10.12 -0.82
CA TYR A 68 -4.15 9.04 -0.15
C TYR A 68 -3.95 9.08 1.36
N TYR A 69 -2.72 9.24 1.85
CA TYR A 69 -2.47 9.34 3.29
C TYR A 69 -3.14 10.59 3.89
N ILE A 70 -3.06 11.74 3.21
CA ILE A 70 -3.75 12.98 3.65
C ILE A 70 -5.27 12.79 3.71
N GLU A 71 -5.87 12.13 2.72
CA GLU A 71 -7.32 11.87 2.71
C GLU A 71 -7.74 10.89 3.82
N SER A 72 -6.86 9.96 4.21
CA SER A 72 -7.10 9.06 5.34
C SER A 72 -7.26 9.82 6.67
N ILE A 73 -6.52 10.92 6.84
CA ILE A 73 -6.59 11.80 8.03
C ILE A 73 -7.81 12.72 7.95
N THR A 74 -8.05 13.32 6.78
CA THR A 74 -8.94 14.48 6.64
C THR A 74 -10.39 14.12 6.38
N THR A 75 -10.70 12.85 6.10
CA THR A 75 -12.06 12.40 5.78
C THR A 75 -12.51 11.25 6.66
N LYS A 76 -13.83 11.05 6.75
CA LYS A 76 -14.45 9.91 7.45
C LYS A 76 -14.86 8.76 6.54
N LYS A 77 -14.58 8.86 5.24
CA LYS A 77 -14.83 7.75 4.30
C LYS A 77 -13.85 6.61 4.53
N GLY A 78 -12.58 6.97 4.72
CA GLY A 78 -11.47 6.04 4.88
C GLY A 78 -11.20 5.22 3.63
N PHE A 79 -10.06 4.54 3.63
CA PHE A 79 -9.69 3.59 2.58
C PHE A 79 -9.75 2.19 3.18
N TRP A 80 -10.82 1.46 2.87
CA TRP A 80 -11.03 0.11 3.37
C TRP A 80 -10.24 -0.89 2.54
N ALA A 81 -9.26 -1.53 3.16
CA ALA A 81 -8.44 -2.56 2.59
C ALA A 81 -8.97 -3.94 2.96
N ALA A 82 -8.96 -4.84 1.99
CA ALA A 82 -9.42 -6.20 2.14
C ALA A 82 -8.19 -7.11 2.28
N PRO A 83 -8.05 -7.90 3.36
CA PRO A 83 -6.87 -8.73 3.56
C PRO A 83 -6.83 -9.84 2.51
N CYS A 84 -5.61 -10.19 2.10
CA CYS A 84 -5.38 -11.32 1.23
C CYS A 84 -4.00 -11.92 1.45
N ALA A 85 -3.83 -13.19 1.07
CA ALA A 85 -2.58 -13.93 1.27
C ALA A 85 -1.38 -13.30 0.56
N ASN A 86 -1.58 -12.66 -0.59
CA ASN A 86 -0.57 -11.93 -1.34
C ASN A 86 -1.21 -11.12 -2.48
N LEU A 87 -0.43 -10.19 -3.05
CA LEU A 87 -0.86 -9.38 -4.19
C LEU A 87 -1.26 -10.22 -5.42
N PHE A 88 -0.58 -11.34 -5.69
CA PHE A 88 -0.91 -12.19 -6.84
C PHE A 88 -2.33 -12.77 -6.75
N SER A 89 -2.71 -13.26 -5.56
CA SER A 89 -4.06 -13.78 -5.29
C SER A 89 -5.14 -12.72 -5.47
N TYR A 90 -4.81 -11.46 -5.17
CA TYR A 90 -5.70 -10.32 -5.40
C TYR A 90 -5.89 -10.05 -6.90
N LEU A 91 -4.79 -9.97 -7.66
CA LEU A 91 -4.84 -9.66 -9.09
C LEU A 91 -5.62 -10.69 -9.92
N ILE A 92 -5.64 -11.95 -9.49
CA ILE A 92 -6.40 -13.04 -10.17
C ILE A 92 -7.81 -13.25 -9.58
N GLY A 93 -8.22 -12.44 -8.61
CA GLY A 93 -9.57 -12.49 -8.04
C GLY A 93 -9.84 -13.65 -7.09
N TRP A 94 -8.81 -14.20 -6.45
CA TRP A 94 -8.92 -15.29 -5.45
C TRP A 94 -9.05 -14.81 -4.00
N CYS A 95 -9.09 -13.51 -3.77
CA CYS A 95 -9.37 -12.97 -2.44
C CYS A 95 -10.89 -12.84 -2.25
N ASN A 96 -11.43 -13.48 -1.22
CA ASN A 96 -12.82 -13.30 -0.79
C ASN A 96 -12.90 -13.04 0.72
N PRO A 97 -12.31 -11.93 1.21
CA PRO A 97 -12.36 -11.58 2.62
C PRO A 97 -13.77 -11.15 3.02
N LYS A 98 -14.14 -11.43 4.26
CA LYS A 98 -15.43 -10.98 4.81
C LYS A 98 -15.38 -9.48 5.09
N LYS A 99 -16.54 -8.82 5.14
CA LYS A 99 -16.60 -7.37 5.40
C LYS A 99 -15.99 -6.99 6.76
N GLU A 100 -16.11 -7.87 7.73
CA GLU A 100 -15.60 -7.68 9.09
C GLU A 100 -14.07 -7.79 9.17
N GLU A 101 -13.43 -8.35 8.14
CA GLU A 101 -11.98 -8.48 8.04
C GLU A 101 -11.34 -7.27 7.36
N HIS A 102 -12.15 -6.33 6.84
CA HIS A 102 -11.61 -5.12 6.21
C HIS A 102 -11.05 -4.18 7.27
N ILE A 103 -9.88 -3.63 6.99
CA ILE A 103 -9.19 -2.67 7.85
C ILE A 103 -9.03 -1.33 7.15
N LEU A 104 -8.88 -0.26 7.91
CA LEU A 104 -8.56 1.04 7.35
C LEU A 104 -7.07 1.11 7.01
N MET A 105 -6.76 1.68 5.85
CA MET A 105 -5.41 2.08 5.46
C MET A 105 -5.17 3.54 5.85
N GLY A 106 -3.93 3.85 6.26
CA GLY A 106 -3.46 5.19 6.57
C GLY A 106 -3.46 5.46 8.07
N GLU A 107 -3.88 6.65 8.49
CA GLU A 107 -3.79 7.10 9.89
C GLU A 107 -4.48 6.15 10.89
N ASP A 108 -5.65 5.62 10.54
CA ASP A 108 -6.46 4.77 11.41
C ASP A 108 -6.13 3.26 11.25
N THR A 109 -4.93 2.91 10.74
CA THR A 109 -4.51 1.51 10.56
C THR A 109 -4.43 0.80 11.93
N PRO A 110 -5.12 -0.34 12.13
CA PRO A 110 -5.05 -1.09 13.38
C PRO A 110 -3.64 -1.65 13.63
N LEU A 111 -3.15 -1.51 14.88
CA LEU A 111 -1.82 -1.99 15.30
C LEU A 111 -1.83 -3.46 15.78
N THR A 112 -2.92 -4.20 15.54
CA THR A 112 -3.21 -5.50 16.18
C THR A 112 -3.67 -6.54 15.18
#